data_AF-A0A942S3V2-F1
#
_entry.id   AF-A0A942S3V2-F1
#
_cell.length_a   1.000
_cell.length_b   1.000
_cell.length_c   1.000
_cell.angle_alpha   90.00
_cell.angle_beta   90.00
_cell.angle_gamma   90.00
#
_symmetry.space_group_name_H-M   'P 1'
#
loop_
_entity.id
_entity.type
_entity.pdbx_description
1 polymer ?
#
loop_
_entity_poly.entity_id
_entity_poly.type
_entity_poly.pdbx_seq_one_letter_code
_entity_poly.pdbx_strand_id
1 'polypeptide(L)'
;MSEYKLYYATNRKHKGSRWQPEGYGKKFSDDGMENLRFGVLTVNADDKTVQKYLNAPLKDCGAGDGEKLAAYLAECAENAKIVAYEESIKADIAEQAQANTKLGSKAMFADLMQDMQNSSDVLIYIHGFNVTWNDAVGSALALQLMLRNAPTRDESQKLQVVLFSWPSDGLALPWVSYKSDRSEAAGSGAAVGRGFLKLRDFLADLRDKAKKGGTQLCGQDIHLLCHSMGNFLLQSALARIADFTPGNSLPRIFEHVFLCAPDVDDNALEPGQPLEKIDQIARSVSLYHNRQDTAMV
;
A
#
# COMPACT_ATOMS: atom_id res chain seq x y z
N MET A 1 10.41 -7.07 -23.89
CA MET A 1 9.53 -6.11 -23.19
C MET A 1 8.45 -6.94 -22.56
N SER A 2 8.37 -6.90 -21.24
CA SER A 2 7.30 -7.54 -20.48
C SER A 2 6.39 -6.50 -19.88
N GLU A 3 5.15 -6.93 -19.64
CA GLU A 3 4.14 -6.15 -18.95
C GLU A 3 4.14 -6.52 -17.46
N TYR A 4 4.33 -5.52 -16.60
CA TYR A 4 4.37 -5.68 -15.14
C TYR A 4 3.10 -5.12 -14.50
N LYS A 5 2.30 -6.00 -13.88
CA LYS A 5 1.04 -5.67 -13.20
C LYS A 5 1.31 -5.18 -11.76
N LEU A 6 0.64 -4.09 -11.38
CA LEU A 6 0.61 -3.56 -10.01
C LEU A 6 -0.81 -3.17 -9.62
N TYR A 7 -1.29 -3.68 -8.48
CA TYR A 7 -2.52 -3.18 -7.85
C TYR A 7 -2.22 -1.94 -7.04
N TYR A 8 -3.17 -1.02 -6.97
CA TYR A 8 -3.01 0.18 -6.16
C TYR A 8 -4.31 0.61 -5.48
N ALA A 9 -4.13 1.29 -4.35
CA ALA A 9 -5.11 2.15 -3.72
C ALA A 9 -4.52 3.56 -3.59
N THR A 10 -5.31 4.59 -3.82
CA THR A 10 -4.83 5.97 -3.69
C THR A 10 -5.94 6.94 -3.33
N ASN A 11 -5.59 7.97 -2.55
CA ASN A 11 -6.42 9.14 -2.32
C ASN A 11 -5.95 10.38 -3.09
N ARG A 12 -5.02 10.21 -4.05
CA ARG A 12 -4.57 11.26 -4.95
C ARG A 12 -5.67 11.63 -5.96
N LYS A 13 -5.63 12.87 -6.41
CA LYS A 13 -6.43 13.38 -7.53
C LYS A 13 -5.99 12.71 -8.83
N HIS A 14 -6.94 12.14 -9.57
CA HIS A 14 -6.66 11.62 -10.90
C HIS A 14 -6.40 12.73 -11.92
N LYS A 15 -5.58 12.43 -12.92
CA LYS A 15 -5.41 13.24 -14.15
C LYS A 15 -6.21 12.59 -15.27
N GLY A 16 -6.91 13.38 -16.06
CA GLY A 16 -7.77 12.88 -17.13
C GLY A 16 -9.00 12.11 -16.61
N SER A 17 -9.35 11.01 -17.27
CA SER A 17 -10.55 10.23 -16.97
C SER A 17 -10.53 9.64 -15.55
N ARG A 18 -11.71 9.54 -14.93
CA ARG A 18 -11.87 9.00 -13.57
C ARG A 18 -11.50 7.50 -13.51
N TRP A 19 -11.97 6.73 -14.49
CA TRP A 19 -11.86 5.26 -14.48
C TRP A 19 -10.72 4.73 -15.36
N GLN A 20 -10.17 5.59 -16.22
CA GLN A 20 -8.99 5.31 -17.04
C GLN A 20 -8.04 6.51 -16.95
N PRO A 21 -7.50 6.80 -15.76
CA PRO A 21 -6.68 7.99 -15.56
C PRO A 21 -5.36 7.89 -16.32
N GLU A 22 -4.83 9.03 -16.72
CA GLU A 22 -3.47 9.13 -17.30
C GLU A 22 -2.39 9.04 -16.21
N GLY A 23 -2.79 9.23 -14.95
CA GLY A 23 -1.92 9.21 -13.78
C GLY A 23 -2.60 9.90 -12.61
N TYR A 24 -1.85 10.09 -11.52
CA TYR A 24 -2.33 10.80 -10.34
C TYR A 24 -1.43 11.99 -10.02
N GLY A 25 -2.06 13.05 -9.49
CA GLY A 25 -1.40 14.30 -9.14
C GLY A 25 -0.91 14.36 -7.70
N LYS A 26 -0.50 15.57 -7.32
CA LYS A 26 0.02 15.94 -5.99
C LYS A 26 -1.03 16.48 -5.01
N LYS A 27 -2.31 16.33 -5.33
CA LYS A 27 -3.41 16.83 -4.49
C LYS A 27 -4.29 15.66 -4.09
N PHE A 28 -5.06 15.82 -3.02
CA PHE A 28 -6.16 14.92 -2.72
C PHE A 28 -7.21 14.89 -3.82
N SER A 29 -7.89 13.75 -3.90
CA SER A 29 -9.11 13.58 -4.68
C SER A 29 -10.10 14.73 -4.43
N ASP A 30 -10.73 15.21 -5.50
CA ASP A 30 -11.82 16.19 -5.38
C ASP A 30 -13.04 15.60 -4.67
N ASP A 31 -13.12 14.26 -4.58
CA ASP A 31 -14.14 13.53 -3.82
C ASP A 31 -13.85 13.49 -2.30
N GLY A 32 -12.78 14.15 -1.86
CA GLY A 32 -12.39 14.28 -0.45
C GLY A 32 -11.06 13.60 -0.11
N MET A 33 -10.45 14.06 0.99
CA MET A 33 -9.12 13.61 1.46
C MET A 33 -9.09 12.13 1.87
N GLU A 34 -10.21 11.61 2.36
CA GLU A 34 -10.38 10.20 2.73
C GLU A 34 -10.88 9.31 1.58
N ASN A 35 -11.13 9.89 0.39
CA ASN A 35 -11.59 9.11 -0.77
C ASN A 35 -10.53 8.09 -1.15
N LEU A 36 -10.96 6.85 -1.39
CA LEU A 36 -10.09 5.78 -1.85
C LEU A 36 -10.48 5.38 -3.26
N ARG A 37 -9.50 5.41 -4.14
CA ARG A 37 -9.61 4.81 -5.47
C ARG A 37 -8.76 3.57 -5.53
N PHE A 38 -9.38 2.48 -5.95
CA PHE A 38 -8.73 1.19 -6.15
C PHE A 38 -8.56 0.97 -7.65
N GLY A 39 -7.45 0.35 -8.05
CA GLY A 39 -7.20 0.07 -9.46
C GLY A 39 -6.06 -0.91 -9.68
N VAL A 40 -5.81 -1.13 -10.96
CA VAL A 40 -4.68 -1.90 -11.47
C VAL A 40 -4.00 -1.06 -12.54
N LEU A 41 -2.68 -1.15 -12.60
CA LEU A 41 -1.90 -0.58 -13.69
C LEU A 41 -0.95 -1.61 -14.27
N THR A 42 -0.59 -1.39 -15.53
CA THR A 42 0.47 -2.16 -16.19
C THR A 42 1.57 -1.23 -16.70
N VAL A 43 2.82 -1.60 -16.39
CA VAL A 43 4.03 -0.91 -16.85
C VAL A 43 4.78 -1.81 -17.81
N ASN A 44 5.08 -1.31 -19.00
CA ASN A 44 5.91 -2.02 -19.96
C ASN A 44 7.38 -1.67 -19.73
N ALA A 45 8.23 -2.66 -19.53
CA ALA A 45 9.67 -2.45 -19.33
C ALA A 45 10.52 -3.47 -20.10
N ASP A 46 11.76 -3.10 -20.41
CA ASP A 46 12.73 -3.95 -21.09
C ASP A 46 13.32 -4.98 -20.12
N ASP A 47 13.20 -6.25 -20.48
CA ASP A 47 13.58 -7.37 -19.61
C ASP A 47 15.08 -7.43 -19.36
N LYS A 48 15.89 -7.05 -20.35
CA LYS A 48 17.35 -7.01 -20.17
C LYS A 48 17.74 -5.96 -19.14
N THR A 49 17.08 -4.80 -19.17
CA THR A 49 17.31 -3.72 -18.22
C THR A 49 16.85 -4.10 -16.81
N VAL A 50 15.67 -4.72 -16.68
CA VAL A 50 15.18 -5.26 -15.39
C VAL A 50 16.17 -6.30 -14.84
N GLN A 51 16.55 -7.29 -15.65
CA GLN A 51 17.49 -8.34 -15.23
C GLN A 51 18.88 -7.80 -14.88
N LYS A 52 19.34 -6.75 -15.58
CA LYS A 52 20.59 -6.07 -15.24
C LYS A 52 20.55 -5.52 -13.81
N TYR A 53 19.47 -4.87 -13.40
CA TYR A 53 19.37 -4.31 -12.05
C TYR A 53 19.09 -5.38 -10.99
N LEU A 54 18.26 -6.39 -11.28
CA LEU A 54 18.02 -7.52 -10.38
C LEU A 54 19.29 -8.30 -10.03
N ASN A 55 20.22 -8.41 -10.98
CA ASN A 55 21.47 -9.16 -10.80
C ASN A 55 22.69 -8.25 -10.53
N ALA A 56 22.48 -6.95 -10.31
CA ALA A 56 23.56 -6.02 -10.05
C ALA A 56 24.23 -6.36 -8.70
N PRO A 57 25.56 -6.55 -8.65
CA PRO A 57 26.24 -6.86 -7.39
C PRO A 57 26.25 -5.63 -6.48
N LEU A 58 25.76 -5.79 -5.25
CA LEU A 58 25.87 -4.81 -4.17
C LEU A 58 26.86 -5.34 -3.13
N LYS A 59 27.95 -4.61 -2.88
CA LYS A 59 29.07 -5.05 -2.03
C LYS A 59 28.63 -5.77 -0.75
N ASP A 60 27.86 -5.10 0.09
CA ASP A 60 27.59 -5.55 1.46
C ASP A 60 26.17 -6.14 1.63
N CYS A 61 25.33 -6.10 0.60
CA CYS A 61 23.90 -6.46 0.69
C CYS A 61 23.46 -7.56 -0.31
N GLY A 62 24.41 -8.21 -0.99
CA GLY A 62 24.12 -9.29 -1.95
C GLY A 62 23.93 -8.78 -3.38
N ALA A 63 22.87 -9.20 -4.06
CA ALA A 63 22.58 -8.81 -5.44
C ALA A 63 21.21 -8.11 -5.54
N GLY A 64 21.11 -7.11 -6.42
CA GLY A 64 19.90 -6.36 -6.71
C GLY A 64 20.04 -4.87 -6.39
N ASP A 65 20.17 -4.03 -7.43
CA ASP A 65 20.16 -2.56 -7.29
C ASP A 65 18.71 -2.04 -7.33
N GLY A 66 18.06 -2.04 -6.17
CA GLY A 66 16.63 -1.70 -6.03
C GLY A 66 16.34 -0.24 -6.35
N GLU A 67 17.28 0.65 -6.06
CA GLU A 67 17.17 2.09 -6.32
C GLU A 67 17.18 2.38 -7.82
N LYS A 68 18.16 1.85 -8.56
CA LYS A 68 18.19 2.03 -10.03
C LYS A 68 17.04 1.31 -10.72
N LEU A 69 16.62 0.16 -10.21
CA LEU A 69 15.42 -0.52 -10.73
C LEU A 69 14.17 0.32 -10.52
N ALA A 70 13.99 0.91 -9.34
CA ALA A 70 12.86 1.78 -9.03
C ALA A 70 12.84 3.03 -9.92
N ALA A 71 13.99 3.70 -10.09
CA ALA A 71 14.11 4.87 -10.96
C ALA A 71 13.75 4.52 -12.42
N TYR A 72 14.30 3.42 -12.95
CA TYR A 72 13.98 2.95 -14.30
C TYR A 72 12.49 2.62 -14.48
N LEU A 73 11.87 1.95 -13.50
CA LEU A 73 10.45 1.61 -13.56
C LEU A 73 9.55 2.84 -13.36
N ALA A 74 10.02 3.88 -12.66
CA ALA A 74 9.31 5.15 -12.53
C ALA A 74 9.23 5.88 -13.88
N GLU A 75 10.34 5.92 -14.64
CA GLU A 75 10.35 6.42 -16.02
C GLU A 75 9.40 5.62 -16.91
N CYS A 76 9.42 4.28 -16.83
CA CYS A 76 8.49 3.44 -17.59
C CYS A 76 7.02 3.70 -17.21
N ALA A 77 6.75 4.03 -15.94
CA ALA A 77 5.40 4.28 -15.44
C ALA A 77 4.75 5.56 -16.00
N GLU A 78 5.50 6.45 -16.66
CA GLU A 78 4.93 7.62 -17.36
C GLU A 78 3.96 7.21 -18.47
N ASN A 79 4.16 6.02 -19.04
CA ASN A 79 3.32 5.45 -20.08
C ASN A 79 2.49 4.25 -19.57
N ALA A 80 2.29 4.15 -18.25
CA ALA A 80 1.52 3.08 -17.65
C ALA A 80 0.07 3.10 -18.14
N LYS A 81 -0.50 1.92 -18.42
CA LYS A 81 -1.93 1.78 -18.63
C LYS A 81 -2.60 1.63 -17.27
N ILE A 82 -3.45 2.59 -16.89
CA ILE A 82 -4.09 2.61 -15.57
C ILE A 82 -5.60 2.40 -15.73
N VAL A 83 -6.15 1.47 -14.95
CA VAL A 83 -7.58 1.19 -14.88
C VAL A 83 -8.02 1.21 -13.43
N ALA A 84 -8.88 2.16 -13.07
CA ALA A 84 -9.51 2.20 -11.75
C ALA A 84 -10.79 1.36 -11.76
N TYR A 85 -11.00 0.58 -10.71
CA TYR A 85 -12.26 -0.16 -10.53
C TYR A 85 -13.39 0.84 -10.34
N GLU A 86 -14.35 0.80 -11.25
CA GLU A 86 -15.50 1.72 -11.23
C GLU A 86 -16.32 1.57 -9.95
N GLU A 87 -16.73 2.72 -9.41
CA GLU A 87 -17.61 2.79 -8.26
C GLU A 87 -18.94 3.46 -8.60
N SER A 88 -20.00 2.99 -7.96
CA SER A 88 -21.33 3.59 -7.98
C SER A 88 -21.80 3.71 -6.54
N ILE A 89 -21.56 4.89 -5.97
CA ILE A 89 -21.88 5.29 -4.61
C ILE A 89 -22.39 6.73 -4.65
N LYS A 90 -23.44 7.00 -3.88
CA LYS A 90 -24.00 8.34 -3.67
C LYS A 90 -23.28 9.01 -2.51
N ALA A 91 -22.69 10.19 -2.74
CA ALA A 91 -21.85 10.87 -1.75
C ALA A 91 -22.64 11.41 -0.53
N ASP A 92 -23.96 11.60 -0.69
CA ASP A 92 -24.87 12.15 0.31
C ASP A 92 -25.50 11.09 1.23
N ILE A 93 -25.26 9.79 0.97
CA ILE A 93 -25.85 8.69 1.73
C ILE A 93 -24.74 7.80 2.29
N ALA A 94 -24.86 7.36 3.55
CA ALA A 94 -23.92 6.39 4.13
C ALA A 94 -23.85 5.11 3.27
N GLU A 95 -22.65 4.58 3.02
CA GLU A 95 -22.42 3.40 2.16
C GLU A 95 -23.31 2.21 2.55
N GLN A 96 -23.48 1.97 3.86
CA GLN A 96 -24.30 0.87 4.40
C GLN A 96 -25.80 1.03 4.17
N ALA A 97 -26.28 2.25 3.91
CA ALA A 97 -27.69 2.57 3.69
C ALA A 97 -28.07 2.56 2.20
N GLN A 98 -27.12 2.31 1.29
CA GLN A 98 -27.35 2.34 -0.14
C GLN A 98 -27.61 0.93 -0.72
N ALA A 99 -28.70 0.81 -1.48
CA ALA A 99 -28.98 -0.40 -2.27
C ALA A 99 -28.16 -0.38 -3.58
N ASN A 100 -27.66 -1.54 -4.01
CA ASN A 100 -26.94 -1.75 -5.28
C ASN A 100 -25.62 -0.94 -5.44
N THR A 101 -24.86 -0.73 -4.37
CA THR A 101 -23.54 -0.09 -4.44
C THR A 101 -22.53 -0.93 -5.22
N LYS A 102 -21.84 -0.31 -6.19
CA LYS A 102 -20.64 -0.88 -6.83
C LYS A 102 -19.42 -0.30 -6.12
N LEU A 103 -18.61 -1.14 -5.49
CA LEU A 103 -17.44 -0.73 -4.72
C LEU A 103 -16.16 -1.22 -5.42
N GLY A 104 -15.23 -0.31 -5.67
CA GLY A 104 -13.97 -0.62 -6.33
C GLY A 104 -13.08 -1.49 -5.45
N SER A 105 -13.14 -1.27 -4.14
CA SER A 105 -12.52 -2.14 -3.13
C SER A 105 -12.94 -3.61 -3.28
N LYS A 106 -14.24 -3.90 -3.37
CA LYS A 106 -14.73 -5.28 -3.52
C LYS A 106 -14.25 -5.92 -4.81
N ALA A 107 -14.19 -5.16 -5.91
CA ALA A 107 -13.69 -5.68 -7.19
C ALA A 107 -12.18 -5.98 -7.12
N MET A 108 -11.37 -5.04 -6.62
CA MET A 108 -9.93 -5.26 -6.44
C MET A 108 -9.64 -6.43 -5.49
N PHE A 109 -10.35 -6.54 -4.37
CA PHE A 109 -10.16 -7.63 -3.41
C PHE A 109 -10.55 -8.99 -4.00
N ALA A 110 -11.56 -9.05 -4.87
CA ALA A 110 -11.90 -10.27 -5.58
C ALA A 110 -10.81 -10.71 -6.56
N ASP A 111 -10.19 -9.77 -7.28
CA ASP A 111 -9.06 -10.06 -8.19
C ASP A 111 -7.82 -10.49 -7.40
N LEU A 112 -7.48 -9.79 -6.31
CA LEU A 112 -6.39 -10.18 -5.42
C LEU A 112 -6.63 -11.56 -4.78
N MET A 113 -7.87 -11.88 -4.42
CA MET A 113 -8.21 -13.21 -3.90
C MET A 113 -7.90 -14.31 -4.93
N GLN A 114 -8.11 -14.07 -6.23
CA GLN A 114 -7.72 -15.03 -7.27
C GLN A 114 -6.20 -15.20 -7.35
N ASP A 115 -5.44 -14.10 -7.25
CA ASP A 115 -3.98 -14.17 -7.19
C ASP A 115 -3.53 -14.97 -5.94
N MET A 116 -4.15 -14.73 -4.79
CA MET A 116 -3.87 -15.46 -3.54
C MET A 116 -4.23 -16.94 -3.65
N GLN A 117 -5.34 -17.30 -4.28
CA GLN A 117 -5.68 -18.71 -4.51
C GLN A 117 -4.67 -19.45 -5.41
N ASN A 118 -3.82 -18.71 -6.14
CA ASN A 118 -2.75 -19.23 -6.97
C ASN A 118 -1.36 -19.15 -6.30
N SER A 119 -1.33 -19.37 -4.99
CA SER A 119 -0.15 -19.36 -4.11
C SER A 119 0.59 -18.03 -4.14
N SER A 120 -0.13 -16.93 -3.90
CA SER A 120 0.49 -15.61 -3.76
C SER A 120 0.14 -14.98 -2.42
N ASP A 121 1.16 -14.57 -1.67
CA ASP A 121 0.95 -13.61 -0.58
C ASP A 121 0.75 -12.21 -1.15
N VAL A 122 0.20 -11.33 -0.32
CA VAL A 122 0.01 -9.92 -0.64
C VAL A 122 0.88 -9.07 0.28
N LEU A 123 1.65 -8.14 -0.28
CA LEU A 123 2.35 -7.10 0.47
C LEU A 123 1.76 -5.74 0.15
N ILE A 124 1.08 -5.13 1.12
CA ILE A 124 0.65 -3.74 1.00
C ILE A 124 1.86 -2.84 1.29
N TYR A 125 2.21 -1.97 0.36
CA TYR A 125 3.34 -1.04 0.46
C TYR A 125 2.85 0.40 0.58
N ILE A 126 3.24 1.10 1.65
CA ILE A 126 2.98 2.52 1.88
C ILE A 126 4.30 3.29 1.79
N HIS A 127 4.41 4.18 0.78
CA HIS A 127 5.60 4.99 0.57
C HIS A 127 5.73 6.16 1.57
N GLY A 128 6.93 6.75 1.62
CA GLY A 128 7.28 7.89 2.48
C GLY A 128 6.98 9.26 1.85
N PHE A 129 7.73 10.28 2.29
CA PHE A 129 7.61 11.67 1.83
C PHE A 129 8.34 11.94 0.50
N ASN A 130 7.93 12.99 -0.21
CA ASN A 130 8.53 13.47 -1.46
C ASN A 130 8.56 12.43 -2.58
N VAL A 131 7.45 11.71 -2.73
CA VAL A 131 7.28 10.67 -3.75
C VAL A 131 6.19 11.10 -4.73
N THR A 132 6.53 11.18 -6.02
CA THR A 132 5.54 11.38 -7.09
C THR A 132 4.70 10.11 -7.29
N TRP A 133 3.62 10.17 -8.08
CA TRP A 133 2.88 8.96 -8.45
C TRP A 133 3.79 7.93 -9.15
N ASN A 134 4.60 8.37 -10.09
CA ASN A 134 5.48 7.53 -10.89
C ASN A 134 6.58 6.88 -10.04
N ASP A 135 7.19 7.65 -9.14
CA ASP A 135 8.20 7.12 -8.21
C ASP A 135 7.60 6.09 -7.25
N ALA A 136 6.36 6.30 -6.79
CA ALA A 136 5.66 5.33 -5.95
C ALA A 136 5.40 4.02 -6.70
N VAL A 137 4.97 4.10 -7.97
CA VAL A 137 4.78 2.93 -8.85
C VAL A 137 6.09 2.21 -9.12
N GLY A 138 7.14 2.94 -9.48
CA GLY A 138 8.47 2.39 -9.73
C GLY A 138 9.03 1.68 -8.51
N SER A 139 8.93 2.29 -7.33
CA SER A 139 9.35 1.71 -6.06
C SER A 139 8.58 0.44 -5.71
N ALA A 140 7.25 0.44 -5.88
CA ALA A 140 6.42 -0.74 -5.58
C ALA A 140 6.71 -1.91 -6.52
N LEU A 141 6.89 -1.65 -7.82
CA LEU A 141 7.27 -2.67 -8.79
C LEU A 141 8.69 -3.18 -8.54
N ALA A 142 9.65 -2.30 -8.25
CA ALA A 142 11.00 -2.71 -7.89
C ALA A 142 11.01 -3.60 -6.64
N LEU A 143 10.25 -3.24 -5.61
CA LEU A 143 10.08 -4.05 -4.40
C LEU A 143 9.51 -5.45 -4.74
N GLN A 144 8.45 -5.50 -5.56
CA GLN A 144 7.87 -6.76 -6.00
C GLN A 144 8.87 -7.64 -6.75
N LEU A 145 9.61 -7.06 -7.70
CA LEU A 145 10.55 -7.79 -8.53
C LEU A 145 11.78 -8.24 -7.75
N MET A 146 12.30 -7.42 -6.84
CA MET A 146 13.41 -7.78 -5.97
C MET A 146 13.05 -8.93 -5.03
N LEU A 147 11.88 -8.87 -4.38
CA LEU A 147 11.43 -9.97 -3.50
C LEU A 147 11.17 -11.26 -4.28
N ARG A 148 10.63 -11.17 -5.50
CA ARG A 148 10.47 -12.32 -6.40
C ARG A 148 11.79 -12.84 -6.98
N ASN A 149 12.88 -12.08 -6.90
CA ASN A 149 14.22 -12.49 -7.33
C ASN A 149 15.13 -12.88 -6.15
N ALA A 150 14.63 -12.82 -4.91
CA ALA A 150 15.44 -13.10 -3.74
C ALA A 150 15.98 -14.55 -3.76
N PRO A 151 17.29 -14.78 -3.51
CA PRO A 151 17.90 -16.11 -3.61
C PRO A 151 17.31 -17.16 -2.66
N THR A 152 16.75 -16.73 -1.53
CA THR A 152 16.19 -17.59 -0.48
C THR A 152 14.68 -17.73 -0.55
N ARG A 153 14.04 -17.29 -1.65
CA ARG A 153 12.59 -17.38 -1.81
C ARG A 153 12.14 -18.82 -1.96
N ASP A 154 10.93 -19.12 -1.50
CA ASP A 154 10.21 -20.33 -1.94
C ASP A 154 9.73 -20.11 -3.38
N GLU A 155 10.16 -20.97 -4.31
CA GLU A 155 9.77 -20.85 -5.71
C GLU A 155 8.29 -21.14 -5.97
N SER A 156 7.64 -21.88 -5.07
CA SER A 156 6.22 -22.18 -5.11
C SER A 156 5.35 -21.04 -4.58
N GLN A 157 5.96 -20.11 -3.83
CA GLN A 157 5.29 -18.95 -3.25
C GLN A 157 5.53 -17.70 -4.10
N LYS A 158 4.43 -17.08 -4.53
CA LYS A 158 4.45 -15.79 -5.24
C LYS A 158 4.21 -14.66 -4.23
N LEU A 159 4.50 -13.45 -4.68
CA LEU A 159 4.22 -12.24 -3.90
C LEU A 159 3.62 -11.18 -4.81
N GLN A 160 2.46 -10.65 -4.46
CA GLN A 160 1.84 -9.52 -5.15
C GLN A 160 1.94 -8.28 -4.27
N VAL A 161 2.60 -7.23 -4.77
CA VAL A 161 2.61 -5.94 -4.09
C VAL A 161 1.35 -5.17 -4.45
N VAL A 162 0.76 -4.52 -3.44
CA VAL A 162 -0.33 -3.55 -3.57
C VAL A 162 0.22 -2.21 -3.10
N LEU A 163 0.30 -1.23 -3.99
CA LEU A 163 0.75 0.11 -3.65
C LEU A 163 -0.38 0.91 -3.00
N PHE A 164 -0.17 1.44 -1.81
CA PHE A 164 -0.93 2.59 -1.34
C PHE A 164 -0.17 3.88 -1.65
N SER A 165 -0.75 4.75 -2.48
CA SER A 165 -0.14 6.02 -2.84
C SER A 165 -0.94 7.22 -2.32
N TRP A 166 -0.25 8.15 -1.67
CA TRP A 166 -0.83 9.37 -1.08
C TRP A 166 -0.09 10.62 -1.58
N PRO A 167 -0.69 11.83 -1.61
CA PRO A 167 -0.15 13.01 -2.30
C PRO A 167 1.09 13.66 -1.65
N SER A 168 2.09 12.88 -1.25
CA SER A 168 3.33 13.31 -0.58
C SER A 168 4.31 14.14 -1.42
N ASP A 169 3.90 14.66 -2.56
CA ASP A 169 4.77 15.31 -3.55
C ASP A 169 4.91 16.80 -3.18
N GLY A 170 5.66 17.04 -2.10
CA GLY A 170 5.83 18.34 -1.45
C GLY A 170 6.48 19.37 -2.38
N LEU A 171 5.99 20.62 -2.35
CA LEU A 171 6.69 21.73 -3.01
C LEU A 171 8.03 21.97 -2.30
N ALA A 172 9.10 22.23 -3.07
CA ALA A 172 10.51 22.37 -2.68
C ALA A 172 10.85 23.51 -1.67
N LEU A 173 10.15 23.61 -0.54
CA LEU A 173 10.45 24.50 0.58
C LEU A 173 10.42 23.69 1.90
N PRO A 174 11.59 23.27 2.43
CA PRO A 174 11.73 22.15 3.38
C PRO A 174 10.85 22.22 4.63
N TRP A 175 10.71 23.39 5.25
CA TRP A 175 10.04 23.52 6.55
C TRP A 175 8.51 23.71 6.44
N VAL A 176 8.04 24.27 5.32
CA VAL A 176 6.60 24.51 5.08
C VAL A 176 5.96 23.28 4.46
N SER A 177 6.67 22.60 3.54
CA SER A 177 6.21 21.34 2.97
C SER A 177 6.06 20.28 4.06
N TYR A 178 7.04 20.12 4.96
CA TYR A 178 6.98 19.07 5.98
C TYR A 178 5.77 19.18 6.93
N LYS A 179 5.39 20.40 7.36
CA LYS A 179 4.17 20.60 8.17
C LYS A 179 2.88 20.38 7.39
N SER A 180 2.84 20.83 6.13
CA SER A 180 1.72 20.55 5.23
C SER A 180 1.57 19.04 5.05
N ASP A 181 2.67 18.35 4.75
CA ASP A 181 2.72 16.91 4.51
C ASP A 181 2.29 16.11 5.74
N ARG A 182 2.57 16.55 6.98
CA ARG A 182 2.02 15.89 8.19
C ARG A 182 0.50 15.99 8.27
N SER A 183 -0.09 17.13 7.88
CA SER A 183 -1.55 17.26 7.80
C SER A 183 -2.14 16.41 6.67
N GLU A 184 -1.45 16.33 5.53
CA GLU A 184 -1.84 15.48 4.41
C GLU A 184 -1.69 13.99 4.74
N ALA A 185 -0.65 13.63 5.49
CA ALA A 185 -0.41 12.30 6.00
C ALA A 185 -1.47 11.89 7.02
N ALA A 186 -1.90 12.78 7.92
CA ALA A 186 -3.01 12.50 8.82
C ALA A 186 -4.30 12.20 8.04
N GLY A 187 -4.63 13.00 7.03
CA GLY A 187 -5.77 12.76 6.16
C GLY A 187 -5.66 11.49 5.34
N SER A 188 -4.46 11.17 4.84
CA SER A 188 -4.17 9.94 4.13
C SER A 188 -4.20 8.72 5.05
N GLY A 189 -3.82 8.87 6.32
CA GLY A 189 -3.92 7.82 7.32
C GLY A 189 -5.37 7.43 7.62
N ALA A 190 -6.30 8.39 7.64
CA ALA A 190 -7.73 8.08 7.71
C ALA A 190 -8.22 7.31 6.46
N ALA A 191 -7.70 7.63 5.27
CA ALA A 191 -7.95 6.87 4.05
C ALA A 191 -7.38 5.44 4.15
N VAL A 192 -6.12 5.26 4.59
CA VAL A 192 -5.53 3.94 4.84
C VAL A 192 -6.37 3.13 5.83
N GLY A 193 -6.76 3.73 6.95
CA GLY A 193 -7.62 3.11 7.96
C GLY A 193 -8.96 2.66 7.38
N ARG A 194 -9.61 3.47 6.53
CA ARG A 194 -10.79 3.05 5.76
C ARG A 194 -10.51 1.85 4.85
N GLY A 195 -9.35 1.81 4.20
CA GLY A 195 -8.92 0.68 3.37
C GLY A 195 -8.80 -0.61 4.19
N PHE A 196 -8.18 -0.53 5.37
CA PHE A 196 -8.05 -1.66 6.29
C PHE A 196 -9.40 -2.12 6.86
N LEU A 197 -10.32 -1.19 7.16
CA LEU A 197 -11.69 -1.53 7.56
C LEU A 197 -12.46 -2.25 6.43
N LYS A 198 -12.32 -1.77 5.18
CA LYS A 198 -12.91 -2.45 4.01
C LYS A 198 -12.32 -3.85 3.82
N LEU A 199 -11.01 -4.01 4.01
CA LEU A 199 -10.33 -5.31 3.94
C LEU A 199 -10.81 -6.25 5.05
N ARG A 200 -10.88 -5.77 6.30
CA ARG A 200 -11.45 -6.50 7.44
C ARG A 200 -12.84 -7.04 7.11
N ASP A 201 -13.72 -6.18 6.61
CA ASP A 201 -15.11 -6.54 6.31
C ASP A 201 -15.18 -7.58 5.18
N PHE A 202 -14.33 -7.44 4.15
CA PHE A 202 -14.22 -8.42 3.07
C PHE A 202 -13.74 -9.79 3.58
N LEU A 203 -12.70 -9.82 4.43
CA LEU A 203 -12.17 -11.06 5.00
C LEU A 203 -13.18 -11.73 5.95
N ALA A 204 -13.94 -10.95 6.72
CA ALA A 204 -15.00 -11.46 7.59
C ALA A 204 -16.12 -12.14 6.77
N ASP A 205 -16.62 -11.47 5.73
CA ASP A 205 -17.62 -12.03 4.81
C ASP A 205 -17.10 -13.29 4.10
N LEU A 206 -15.84 -13.30 3.68
CA LEU A 206 -15.20 -14.46 3.07
C LEU A 206 -15.14 -15.65 4.03
N ARG A 207 -14.75 -15.44 5.29
CA ARG A 207 -14.72 -16.49 6.33
C ARG A 207 -16.11 -17.05 6.62
N ASP A 208 -17.13 -16.19 6.70
CA ASP A 208 -18.51 -16.61 6.94
C ASP A 208 -19.05 -17.46 5.78
N LYS A 209 -18.77 -17.05 4.53
CA LYS A 209 -19.14 -17.81 3.33
C LYS A 209 -18.42 -19.16 3.27
N ALA A 210 -17.12 -19.19 3.52
CA ALA A 210 -16.33 -20.42 3.56
C ALA A 210 -16.88 -21.40 4.62
N LYS A 211 -17.20 -20.90 5.82
CA LYS A 211 -17.80 -21.71 6.89
C LYS A 211 -19.16 -22.27 6.52
N LYS A 212 -20.03 -21.48 5.87
CA LYS A 212 -21.37 -21.92 5.43
C LYS A 212 -21.30 -22.91 4.25
N GLY A 213 -20.37 -22.69 3.32
CA GLY A 213 -20.21 -23.48 2.10
C GLY A 213 -19.31 -24.71 2.25
N GLY A 214 -18.60 -24.87 3.37
CA GLY A 214 -17.63 -25.95 3.56
C GLY A 214 -16.37 -25.80 2.69
N THR A 215 -16.09 -24.61 2.18
CA THR A 215 -14.91 -24.34 1.33
C THR A 215 -13.70 -24.00 2.20
N GLN A 216 -12.54 -24.59 1.88
CA GLN A 216 -11.28 -24.23 2.52
C GLN A 216 -10.74 -22.91 1.95
N LEU A 217 -10.28 -22.01 2.84
CA LEU A 217 -9.57 -20.79 2.44
C LEU A 217 -8.15 -21.11 1.98
N CYS A 218 -7.59 -20.30 1.07
CA CYS A 218 -6.27 -20.56 0.46
C CYS A 218 -5.09 -20.53 1.43
N GLY A 219 -5.25 -19.96 2.63
CA GLY A 219 -4.22 -19.92 3.67
C GLY A 219 -3.02 -19.03 3.35
N GLN A 220 -3.13 -18.14 2.36
CA GLN A 220 -2.11 -17.14 2.05
C GLN A 220 -2.18 -15.95 3.00
N ASP A 221 -1.05 -15.27 3.16
CA ASP A 221 -0.86 -14.19 4.11
C ASP A 221 -0.92 -12.80 3.46
N ILE A 222 -1.29 -11.83 4.29
CA ILE A 222 -1.27 -10.40 3.94
C ILE A 222 -0.25 -9.73 4.85
N HIS A 223 0.69 -9.00 4.26
CA HIS A 223 1.73 -8.25 4.95
C HIS A 223 1.57 -6.75 4.68
N LEU A 224 2.17 -5.93 5.53
CA LEU A 224 2.21 -4.48 5.40
C LEU A 224 3.66 -4.01 5.53
N LEU A 225 4.12 -3.15 4.61
CA LEU A 225 5.38 -2.44 4.72
C LEU A 225 5.11 -0.94 4.62
N CYS A 226 5.54 -0.22 5.65
CA CYS A 226 5.47 1.22 5.72
C CYS A 226 6.89 1.79 5.72
N HIS A 227 7.18 2.71 4.79
CA HIS A 227 8.48 3.35 4.69
C HIS A 227 8.43 4.81 5.15
N SER A 228 9.39 5.24 6.00
CA SER A 228 9.53 6.64 6.42
C SER A 228 8.22 7.21 6.96
N MET A 229 7.75 8.32 6.40
CA MET A 229 6.50 8.98 6.74
C MET A 229 5.24 8.12 6.51
N GLY A 230 5.34 7.02 5.75
CA GLY A 230 4.29 6.00 5.69
C GLY A 230 3.97 5.38 7.05
N ASN A 231 4.92 5.37 7.98
CA ASN A 231 4.70 4.92 9.36
C ASN A 231 3.92 5.95 10.19
N PHE A 232 4.05 7.25 9.88
CA PHE A 232 3.19 8.28 10.44
C PHE A 232 1.73 8.12 9.97
N LEU A 233 1.52 7.77 8.70
CA LEU A 233 0.18 7.44 8.18
C LEU A 233 -0.44 6.25 8.95
N LEU A 234 0.38 5.25 9.30
CA LEU A 234 -0.07 4.08 10.04
C LEU A 234 -0.62 4.43 11.43
N GLN A 235 -0.06 5.43 12.12
CA GLN A 235 -0.58 5.90 13.41
C GLN A 235 -2.04 6.37 13.28
N SER A 236 -2.31 7.21 12.28
CA SER A 236 -3.67 7.69 11.99
C SER A 236 -4.58 6.56 11.49
N ALA A 237 -4.06 5.60 10.75
CA ALA A 237 -4.81 4.42 10.32
C ALA A 237 -5.22 3.53 11.50
N LEU A 238 -4.35 3.32 12.49
CA LEU A 238 -4.66 2.56 13.70
C LEU A 238 -5.75 3.23 14.54
N ALA A 239 -5.65 4.54 14.75
CA ALA A 239 -6.70 5.31 15.43
C ALA A 239 -8.04 5.16 14.70
N ARG A 240 -8.03 5.27 13.37
CA ARG A 240 -9.22 5.09 12.53
C ARG A 240 -9.79 3.67 12.62
N ILE A 241 -8.97 2.63 12.68
CA ILE A 241 -9.46 1.26 12.87
C ILE A 241 -10.10 1.11 14.25
N ALA A 242 -9.49 1.70 15.29
CA ALA A 242 -10.00 1.65 16.65
C ALA A 242 -11.38 2.32 16.77
N ASP A 243 -11.57 3.50 16.18
CA ASP A 243 -12.84 4.24 16.19
C ASP A 243 -14.00 3.45 15.55
N PHE A 244 -13.71 2.55 14.62
CA PHE A 244 -14.70 1.78 13.84
C PHE A 244 -14.62 0.27 14.08
N THR A 245 -13.96 -0.17 15.14
CA THR A 245 -13.93 -1.57 15.59
C THR A 245 -14.68 -1.68 16.91
N PRO A 246 -15.82 -2.38 16.95
CA PRO A 246 -16.52 -2.62 18.21
C PRO A 246 -15.65 -3.40 19.20
N GLY A 247 -15.62 -2.95 20.46
CA GLY A 247 -14.85 -3.59 21.53
C GLY A 247 -13.42 -3.05 21.67
N ASN A 248 -12.59 -3.77 22.43
CA ASN A 248 -11.27 -3.29 22.84
C ASN A 248 -10.10 -3.92 22.08
N SER A 249 -10.37 -4.77 21.07
CA SER A 249 -9.35 -5.50 20.32
C SER A 249 -9.46 -5.19 18.84
N LEU A 250 -8.35 -4.76 18.24
CA LEU A 250 -8.28 -4.50 16.81
C LEU A 250 -8.31 -5.83 16.01
N PRO A 251 -8.83 -5.82 14.77
CA PRO A 251 -8.82 -7.00 13.93
C PRO A 251 -7.39 -7.36 13.53
N ARG A 252 -6.99 -8.62 13.76
CA ARG A 252 -5.75 -9.16 13.22
C ARG A 252 -5.91 -9.38 11.71
N ILE A 253 -5.26 -8.53 10.91
CA ILE A 253 -5.34 -8.52 9.44
C ILE A 253 -4.03 -9.02 8.83
N PHE A 254 -2.90 -8.63 9.43
CA PHE A 254 -1.58 -8.84 8.85
C PHE A 254 -0.86 -10.01 9.51
N GLU A 255 -0.13 -10.79 8.72
CA GLU A 255 0.85 -11.73 9.27
C GLU A 255 2.10 -10.97 9.74
N HIS A 256 2.57 -10.01 8.94
CA HIS A 256 3.75 -9.19 9.28
C HIS A 256 3.53 -7.71 8.94
N VAL A 257 3.89 -6.82 9.87
CA VAL A 257 4.09 -5.38 9.61
C VAL A 257 5.57 -5.01 9.68
N PHE A 258 6.10 -4.43 8.61
CA PHE A 258 7.46 -3.93 8.50
C PHE A 258 7.47 -2.40 8.63
N LEU A 259 8.13 -1.90 9.69
CA LEU A 259 8.37 -0.48 9.93
C LEU A 259 9.78 -0.14 9.43
N CYS A 260 9.88 0.39 8.22
CA CYS A 260 11.17 0.71 7.58
C CYS A 260 11.50 2.19 7.71
N ALA A 261 12.60 2.51 8.39
CA ALA A 261 13.06 3.88 8.71
C ALA A 261 11.92 4.78 9.22
N PRO A 262 11.17 4.38 10.27
CA PRO A 262 9.89 5.00 10.60
C PRO A 262 10.05 6.45 11.10
N ASP A 263 9.44 7.40 10.38
CA ASP A 263 9.34 8.83 10.81
C ASP A 263 8.19 8.97 11.83
N VAL A 264 8.46 8.51 13.05
CA VAL A 264 7.56 8.51 14.22
C VAL A 264 8.37 8.80 15.48
N ASP A 265 7.70 9.17 16.58
CA ASP A 265 8.37 9.39 17.87
C ASP A 265 9.04 8.09 18.36
N ASP A 266 10.18 8.20 19.06
CA ASP A 266 10.99 7.07 19.51
C ASP A 266 10.26 6.14 20.50
N ASN A 267 9.27 6.68 21.19
CA ASN A 267 8.38 5.96 22.09
C ASN A 267 7.07 5.49 21.42
N ALA A 268 6.90 5.58 20.09
CA ALA A 268 5.60 5.37 19.43
C ALA A 268 4.91 4.02 19.73
N LEU A 269 5.66 2.99 20.14
CA LEU A 269 5.18 1.66 20.51
C LEU A 269 4.84 1.50 22.01
N GLU A 270 5.16 2.48 22.85
CA GLU A 270 4.92 2.44 24.29
C GLU A 270 3.42 2.60 24.63
N PRO A 271 2.97 2.19 25.83
CA PRO A 271 1.58 2.36 26.25
C PRO A 271 1.11 3.82 26.16
N GLY A 272 -0.06 4.04 25.58
CA GLY A 272 -0.65 5.35 25.33
C GLY A 272 -0.14 6.06 24.06
N GLN A 273 0.82 5.47 23.33
CA GLN A 273 1.38 6.06 22.11
C GLN A 273 0.70 5.54 20.85
N PRO A 274 0.75 6.26 19.71
CA PRO A 274 -0.13 5.96 18.57
C PRO A 274 0.05 4.60 17.90
N LEU A 275 1.19 3.92 18.08
CA LEU A 275 1.42 2.55 17.59
C LEU A 275 1.29 1.48 18.69
N GLU A 276 0.80 1.82 19.88
CA GLU A 276 0.71 0.90 21.04
C GLU A 276 0.01 -0.44 20.73
N LYS A 277 -0.91 -0.45 19.76
CA LYS A 277 -1.76 -1.61 19.40
C LYS A 277 -1.40 -2.22 18.05
N ILE A 278 -0.22 -1.92 17.52
CA ILE A 278 0.21 -2.46 16.22
C ILE A 278 0.31 -3.99 16.22
N ASP A 279 0.64 -4.58 17.37
CA ASP A 279 0.67 -6.02 17.65
C ASP A 279 -0.72 -6.69 17.64
N GLN A 280 -1.79 -5.91 17.77
CA GLN A 280 -3.16 -6.40 17.65
C GLN A 280 -3.57 -6.63 16.20
N ILE A 281 -3.08 -5.81 15.28
CA ILE A 281 -3.40 -5.94 13.85
C ILE A 281 -2.47 -6.91 13.11
N ALA A 282 -1.32 -7.28 13.71
CA ALA A 282 -0.26 -8.05 13.07
C ALA A 282 0.27 -9.20 13.94
N ARG A 283 0.58 -10.38 13.39
CA ARG A 283 1.24 -11.46 14.16
C ARG A 283 2.69 -11.14 14.49
N SER A 284 3.40 -10.49 13.57
CA SER A 284 4.78 -10.06 13.75
C SER A 284 4.95 -8.59 13.36
N VAL A 285 5.85 -7.90 14.05
CA VAL A 285 6.26 -6.53 13.74
C VAL A 285 7.77 -6.48 13.72
N SER A 286 8.35 -5.95 12.65
CA SER A 286 9.81 -5.73 12.55
C SER A 286 10.10 -4.28 12.26
N LEU A 287 11.06 -3.72 12.99
CA LEU A 287 11.53 -2.35 12.82
C LEU A 287 12.94 -2.38 12.22
N TYR A 288 13.11 -1.73 11.09
CA TYR A 288 14.39 -1.50 10.44
C TYR A 288 14.74 -0.03 10.58
N HIS A 289 15.87 0.27 11.20
CA HIS A 289 16.38 1.63 11.34
C HIS A 289 17.89 1.66 11.07
N ASN A 290 18.39 2.79 10.58
CA ASN A 290 19.83 3.01 10.40
C ASN A 290 20.27 4.11 11.38
N ARG A 291 21.31 3.86 12.17
CA ARG A 291 21.88 4.86 13.10
C ARG A 291 22.50 6.07 12.41
N GLN A 292 22.80 5.95 11.12
CA GLN A 292 23.33 7.03 10.30
C GLN A 292 22.22 7.81 9.56
N ASP A 293 20.95 7.46 9.77
CA ASP A 293 19.83 8.21 9.21
C ASP A 293 19.71 9.57 9.91
N THR A 294 20.12 10.63 9.21
CA THR A 294 20.09 12.01 9.74
C THR A 294 18.72 12.67 9.57
N ALA A 295 17.76 12.02 8.91
CA ALA A 295 16.41 12.55 8.79
C ALA A 295 15.57 12.31 10.06
N MET A 296 16.02 11.41 10.95
CA MET A 296 15.32 11.01 12.18
C MET A 296 15.99 11.53 13.48
N VAL A 297 16.61 12.72 13.44
CA VAL A 297 17.28 13.37 14.59
C VAL A 297 16.42 14.46 15.21
#